data_AF-A0A9X1ZCK1-F1
#
_entry.id   AF-A0A9X1ZCK1-F1
#
_cell.length_a   1.000
_cell.length_b   1.000
_cell.length_c   1.000
_cell.angle_alpha   90.00
_cell.angle_beta   90.00
_cell.angle_gamma   90.00
#
_symmetry.space_group_name_H-M   'P 1'
#
loop_
_entity.id
_entity.type
_entity.pdbx_description
1 polymer ?
#
loop_
_entity_poly.entity_id
_entity_poly.type
_entity_poly.pdbx_seq_one_letter_code
_entity_poly.pdbx_strand_id
1 'polypeptide(L)' 'MIVCLDDEITGETVEGIAKLKEELDPETTQVVFKDAGFADSNVKTNAIQILKQAGIDDVKSI' A
#
# COMPACT_ATOMS: atom_id res chain seq x y z
N MET A 1 -10.33 1.56 -4.87
CA MET A 1 -9.78 0.37 -4.16
C MET A 1 -8.62 -0.18 -4.98
N ILE A 2 -7.49 -0.44 -4.35
CA ILE A 2 -6.25 -0.97 -4.95
C ILE A 2 -5.92 -2.26 -4.20
N VAL A 3 -5.59 -3.33 -4.93
CA VAL A 3 -5.26 -4.63 -4.32
C VAL A 3 -3.89 -5.06 -4.84
N CYS A 4 -2.96 -5.31 -3.92
CA CYS A 4 -1.61 -5.79 -4.21
C CYS A 4 -1.47 -7.21 -3.67
N LEU A 5 -1.39 -8.17 -4.59
CA LEU A 5 -1.27 -9.60 -4.29
C LEU A 5 0.15 -10.13 -4.56
N ASP A 6 1.12 -9.23 -4.67
CA ASP A 6 2.51 -9.58 -4.92
C ASP A 6 3.06 -10.45 -3.77
N ASP A 7 3.95 -11.37 -4.12
CA ASP A 7 4.70 -12.19 -3.18
C ASP A 7 5.93 -11.45 -2.64
N GLU A 8 6.34 -10.36 -3.28
CA GLU A 8 7.45 -9.51 -2.86
C GLU A 8 7.05 -8.03 -2.82
N ILE A 9 6.36 -7.64 -1.74
CA ILE A 9 5.94 -6.27 -1.51
C ILE A 9 7.11 -5.46 -0.94
N THR A 10 7.63 -4.54 -1.75
CA THR A 10 8.73 -3.64 -1.39
C THR A 10 8.25 -2.20 -1.20
N GLY A 11 9.13 -1.32 -0.70
CA GLY A 11 8.85 0.12 -0.63
C GLY A 11 8.55 0.73 -2.00
N GLU A 12 9.22 0.27 -3.06
CA GLU A 12 8.98 0.77 -4.44
C GLU A 12 7.56 0.46 -4.90
N THR A 13 7.06 -0.75 -4.63
CA THR A 13 5.67 -1.13 -4.93
C THR A 13 4.68 -0.21 -4.22
N VAL A 14 4.95 0.13 -2.96
CA VAL A 14 4.10 1.00 -2.15
C VAL A 14 4.14 2.44 -2.64
N GLU A 15 5.31 2.96 -3.00
CA GLU A 15 5.46 4.28 -3.61
C GLU A 15 4.72 4.37 -4.95
N GLY A 16 4.74 3.29 -5.75
CA GLY A 16 3.95 3.18 -6.98
C GLY A 16 2.44 3.29 -6.71
N ILE A 17 1.95 2.65 -5.66
CA ILE A 17 0.54 2.76 -5.23
C ILE A 17 0.19 4.19 -4.80
N ALA A 18 1.07 4.86 -4.07
CA ALA A 18 0.87 6.24 -3.65
C ALA A 18 0.76 7.20 -4.85
N LYS A 19 1.66 7.06 -5.84
CA LYS A 19 1.62 7.83 -7.09
C LYS A 19 0.34 7.56 -7.89
N LEU A 20 -0.08 6.29 -7.95
CA LEU A 20 -1.31 5.92 -8.64
C LEU A 20 -2.55 6.60 -8.03
N LYS A 21 -2.58 6.77 -6.71
CA LYS A 21 -3.65 7.54 -6.02
C LYS A 21 -3.63 9.01 -6.43
N GLU A 22 -2.46 9.63 -6.58
CA GLU A 22 -2.36 11.03 -7.05
C GLU A 22 -2.81 11.18 -8.51
N GLU A 23 -2.45 10.22 -9.37
CA GLU A 23 -2.85 10.23 -10.79
C GLU A 23 -4.35 10.04 -11.00
N LEU A 24 -4.98 9.18 -10.18
CA LEU A 24 -6.40 8.87 -10.27
C LEU A 24 -7.31 9.83 -9.49
N ASP A 25 -6.76 10.54 -8.50
CA ASP A 25 -7.46 11.45 -7.57
C ASP A 25 -8.86 10.98 -7.13
N PRO A 26 -8.99 9.76 -6.56
CA PRO A 26 -10.29 9.26 -6.14
C PRO A 26 -10.74 9.93 -4.83
N GLU A 27 -12.06 10.10 -4.66
CA GLU A 27 -12.63 10.63 -3.39
C GLU A 27 -12.24 9.78 -2.17
N THR A 28 -12.10 8.46 -2.34
CA THR A 28 -11.65 7.55 -1.29
C THR A 28 -10.68 6.51 -1.84
N THR A 29 -9.64 6.20 -1.06
CA THR A 29 -8.66 5.17 -1.41
C THR A 29 -8.59 4.12 -0.32
N GLN A 30 -8.76 2.87 -0.71
CA GLN A 30 -8.52 1.69 0.11
C GLN A 30 -7.46 0.84 -0.56
N VAL A 31 -6.45 0.39 0.20
CA VAL A 31 -5.37 -0.49 -0.28
C VAL A 31 -5.42 -1.81 0.49
N VAL A 32 -5.45 -2.92 -0.23
CA VAL A 32 -5.42 -4.27 0.36
C VAL A 32 -4.14 -4.98 -0.08
N PHE A 33 -3.37 -5.46 0.87
CA PHE A 33 -2.15 -6.24 0.63
C PHE A 33 -2.35 -7.71 0.94
N LYS A 34 -1.67 -8.59 0.20
CA LYS A 34 -1.41 -9.95 0.66
C LYS A 34 -0.41 -9.91 1.82
N ASP A 35 -0.81 -10.40 2.99
CA ASP A 35 0.02 -10.33 4.20
C ASP A 35 1.34 -11.10 4.04
N ALA A 36 1.25 -12.28 3.41
CA ALA A 36 2.40 -13.13 3.12
C ALA A 36 3.34 -12.55 2.04
N GLY A 37 2.97 -11.46 1.37
CA GLY A 37 3.82 -10.78 0.39
C GLY A 37 4.86 -9.85 1.03
N PHE A 38 4.70 -9.50 2.31
CA PHE A 38 5.70 -8.71 3.01
C PHE A 38 6.86 -9.58 3.47
N ALA A 39 8.09 -9.12 3.25
CA ALA A 39 9.28 -9.83 3.73
C ALA A 39 9.29 -9.97 5.27
N ASP A 40 8.86 -8.93 5.98
CA ASP A 40 8.68 -8.94 7.44
C ASP A 40 7.73 -7.83 7.92
N SER A 41 7.46 -7.81 9.23
CA SER A 41 6.61 -6.83 9.90
C SER A 41 7.12 -5.38 9.81
N ASN A 42 8.44 -5.17 9.66
CA ASN A 42 9.01 -3.83 9.49
C ASN A 42 8.69 -3.30 8.10
N VAL A 43 8.81 -4.12 7.07
CA VAL A 43 8.43 -3.74 5.69
C VAL A 43 6.94 -3.40 5.63
N LYS A 44 6.08 -4.22 6.25
CA LYS A 44 4.64 -3.92 6.36
C LYS A 44 4.36 -2.62 7.09
N THR A 45 5.03 -2.38 8.22
CA THR A 45 4.86 -1.14 8.99
C THR A 45 5.28 0.07 8.17
N ASN A 46 6.41 0.00 7.48
CA ASN A 46 6.90 1.06 6.62
C ASN A 46 5.94 1.35 5.46
N ALA A 47 5.42 0.29 4.82
CA ALA A 47 4.42 0.40 3.76
C ALA A 47 3.17 1.19 4.22
N ILE A 48 2.64 0.85 5.39
CA ILE A 48 1.47 1.55 5.96
C ILE A 48 1.81 3.01 6.25
N GLN A 49 3.02 3.31 6.75
CA GLN A 49 3.43 4.70 7.02
C GLN A 49 3.56 5.53 5.74
N ILE A 50 4.14 4.98 4.68
CA ILE A 50 4.24 5.65 3.37
C ILE A 50 2.85 5.97 2.81
N LEU A 51 1.93 5.00 2.84
CA LEU A 51 0.56 5.22 2.37
C LEU A 51 -0.18 6.28 3.19
N LYS A 52 -0.02 6.29 4.52
CA LYS A 52 -0.58 7.34 5.37
C LYS A 52 -0.03 8.72 5.04
N GLN A 53 1.27 8.85 4.76
CA GLN A 53 1.86 10.11 4.32
C GLN A 53 1.30 10.58 2.97
N ALA A 54 0.87 9.65 2.12
CA ALA A 54 0.16 9.95 0.86
C ALA A 54 -1.35 10.22 1.02
N GLY A 55 -1.87 10.22 2.26
CA GLY A 55 -3.28 10.43 2.56
C GLY A 55 -4.15 9.19 2.33
N ILE A 56 -3.57 7.99 2.43
CA ILE A 56 -4.27 6.71 2.33
C ILE A 56 -4.28 6.06 3.72
N ASP A 57 -5.39 6.20 4.42
CA ASP A 57 -5.55 5.67 5.78
C ASP A 57 -6.19 4.27 5.84
N ASP A 58 -6.99 3.90 4.83
CA ASP A 58 -7.66 2.60 4.77
C ASP A 58 -6.77 1.55 4.13
N VAL A 59 -5.90 0.94 4.95
CA VAL A 59 -4.99 -0.13 4.55
C VAL A 59 -5.37 -1.43 5.25
N LYS A 60 -5.56 -2.51 4.49
CA LYS A 60 -5.89 -3.85 4.99
C LYS A 60 -4.91 -4.89 4.49
N SER A 61 -4.83 -6.01 5.20
CA SER A 61 -4.04 -7.18 4.81
C SER A 61 -4.88 -8.45 4.87
N ILE A 62 -4.67 -9.38 3.93
CA ILE A 62 -5.34 -10.69 3.84
C ILE A 62 -4.38 -11.85 3.79
#